data_AF-A0A942JFE7-F1
#
_entry.id   AF-A0A942JFE7-F1
#
_cell.length_a   1.000
_cell.length_b   1.000
_cell.length_c   1.000
_cell.angle_alpha   90.00
_cell.angle_beta   90.00
_cell.angle_gamma   90.00
#
_symmetry.space_group_name_H-M   'P 1'
#
loop_
_entity.id
_entity.type
_entity.pdbx_description
1 polymer ?
#
loop_
_entity_poly.entity_id
_entity_poly.type
_entity_poly.pdbx_seq_one_letter_code
_entity_poly.pdbx_strand_id
1 'polypeptide(L)'
;MKSYLVGLNNHDFLDSNSELTIERSHPIEKNILGINYYFTQVKYPLLIHKFKQYEILTEIIIKEKQYAVGVQPMLYFCFPITVLKSSNTIIGRCAETNETAEFIIEKNNIQIFLKILKIFGTLSFNHNSDIRTIIDRILR
;
A
#
# COMPACT_ATOMS: atom_id res chain seq x y z
N MET A 1 -20.05 1.17 3.65
CA MET A 1 -18.62 1.13 4.08
C MET A 1 -18.48 0.86 5.56
N LYS A 2 -19.07 1.66 6.46
CA LYS A 2 -19.00 1.43 7.92
C LYS A 2 -19.46 0.03 8.34
N SER A 3 -20.64 -0.40 7.89
CA SER A 3 -21.17 -1.74 8.18
C SER A 3 -20.22 -2.87 7.78
N TYR A 4 -19.60 -2.75 6.60
CA TYR A 4 -18.55 -3.68 6.16
C TYR A 4 -17.36 -3.70 7.12
N LEU A 5 -16.86 -2.54 7.54
CA LEU A 5 -15.69 -2.46 8.43
C LEU A 5 -15.97 -2.99 9.85
N VAL A 6 -17.20 -2.82 10.34
CA VAL A 6 -17.65 -3.35 11.64
C VAL A 6 -17.79 -4.87 11.61
N GLY A 7 -18.12 -5.45 10.46
CA GLY A 7 -18.28 -6.89 10.30
C GLY A 7 -16.98 -7.67 10.14
N LEU A 8 -15.81 -7.01 10.14
CA LEU A 8 -14.52 -7.68 10.03
C LEU A 8 -14.10 -8.29 11.36
N ASN A 9 -13.55 -9.51 11.29
CA ASN A 9 -12.95 -10.22 12.39
C ASN A 9 -11.42 -10.10 12.34
N ASN A 10 -10.75 -10.54 13.41
CA ASN A 10 -9.29 -10.44 13.53
C ASN A 10 -8.53 -11.15 12.40
N HIS A 11 -9.07 -12.19 11.77
CA HIS A 11 -8.40 -12.92 10.68
C HIS A 11 -8.61 -12.28 9.30
N ASP A 12 -9.51 -11.29 9.19
CA ASP A 12 -9.78 -10.60 7.93
C ASP A 12 -8.76 -9.49 7.66
N PHE A 13 -7.99 -9.07 8.67
CA PHE A 13 -6.97 -8.04 8.52
C PHE A 13 -5.71 -8.56 7.85
N LEU A 14 -5.06 -7.73 7.05
CA LEU A 14 -3.88 -8.16 6.30
C LEU A 14 -2.66 -8.40 7.20
N ASP A 15 -2.55 -7.72 8.34
CA ASP A 15 -1.43 -7.88 9.28
C ASP A 15 -1.50 -9.15 10.15
N SER A 16 -2.65 -9.82 10.17
CA SER A 16 -2.92 -11.06 10.89
C SER A 16 -3.22 -12.24 9.96
N ASN A 17 -3.22 -12.02 8.64
CA ASN A 17 -3.48 -13.06 7.65
C ASN A 17 -2.25 -13.96 7.49
N SER A 18 -2.44 -15.27 7.71
CA SER A 18 -1.36 -16.28 7.66
C SER A 18 -0.75 -16.47 6.28
N GLU A 19 -1.44 -16.08 5.20
CA GLU A 19 -0.92 -16.13 3.83
C GLU A 19 -0.04 -14.91 3.50
N LEU A 20 -0.08 -13.87 4.33
CA LEU A 20 0.60 -12.60 4.11
C LEU A 20 1.78 -12.42 5.07
N THR A 21 2.60 -13.46 5.20
CA THR A 21 3.80 -13.44 6.06
C THR A 21 5.09 -13.26 5.26
N ILE A 22 6.11 -12.71 5.91
CA ILE A 22 7.46 -12.60 5.33
C ILE A 22 8.17 -13.95 5.48
N GLU A 23 8.51 -14.57 4.36
CA GLU A 23 9.12 -15.90 4.35
C GLU A 23 10.65 -15.81 4.23
N ARG A 24 11.35 -16.76 4.86
CA ARG A 24 12.79 -16.95 4.71
C ARG A 24 13.06 -18.35 4.18
N SER A 25 13.79 -18.45 3.07
CA SER A 25 14.15 -19.74 2.51
C SER A 25 15.18 -20.45 3.38
N HIS A 26 15.24 -21.78 3.27
CA HIS A 26 16.31 -22.53 3.91
C HIS A 26 17.68 -22.04 3.39
N PRO A 27 18.69 -21.88 4.26
CA PRO A 27 20.03 -21.49 3.84
C PRO A 27 20.66 -22.56 2.94
N ILE A 28 21.37 -22.12 1.89
CA ILE A 28 22.17 -22.98 1.02
C ILE A 28 23.60 -22.45 0.92
N GLU A 29 24.58 -23.34 0.80
CA GLU A 29 25.97 -22.91 0.57
C GLU A 29 26.13 -22.27 -0.80
N LYS A 30 26.90 -21.18 -0.85
CA LYS A 30 27.19 -20.46 -2.09
C LYS A 30 28.60 -19.89 -2.05
N ASN A 31 29.42 -20.28 -3.03
CA ASN A 31 30.74 -19.68 -3.23
C ASN A 31 30.61 -18.44 -4.13
N ILE A 32 31.11 -17.30 -3.66
CA ILE A 32 31.16 -16.05 -4.43
C ILE A 32 32.60 -15.52 -4.32
N LEU A 33 33.27 -15.41 -5.47
CA LEU A 33 34.66 -14.91 -5.56
C LEU A 33 35.64 -15.68 -4.66
N GLY A 34 35.47 -17.00 -4.53
CA GLY A 34 36.34 -17.85 -3.70
C GLY A 34 35.99 -17.87 -2.21
N ILE A 35 34.98 -17.10 -1.77
CA ILE A 35 34.51 -17.06 -0.38
C ILE A 35 33.19 -17.84 -0.26
N ASN A 36 33.09 -18.72 0.74
CA ASN A 36 31.88 -19.51 1.01
C ASN A 36 30.91 -18.73 1.92
N TYR A 37 29.64 -18.68 1.53
CA TYR A 37 28.55 -18.06 2.27
C TYR A 37 27.39 -19.04 2.47
N TYR A 38 26.59 -18.82 3.50
CA TYR A 38 25.22 -19.33 3.55
C TYR A 38 24.27 -18.29 2.96
N PHE A 39 23.69 -18.62 1.83
CA PHE A 39 22.75 -17.79 1.11
C PHE A 39 21.31 -18.16 1.50
N THR A 40 20.49 -17.16 1.80
CA THR A 40 19.05 -17.27 2.02
C THR A 40 18.33 -16.14 1.29
N GLN A 41 17.05 -16.34 0.98
CA GLN A 41 16.18 -15.33 0.39
C GLN A 41 15.09 -14.94 1.38
N VAL A 42 14.79 -13.64 1.44
CA VAL A 42 13.61 -13.11 2.13
C VAL A 42 12.58 -12.73 1.09
N LYS A 43 11.35 -13.23 1.21
CA LYS A 43 10.24 -12.95 0.29
C LYS A 43 9.20 -12.10 1.00
N TYR A 44 8.79 -11.02 0.34
CA TYR A 44 7.82 -10.06 0.84
C TYR A 44 6.52 -10.15 0.04
N PRO A 45 5.36 -10.40 0.66
CA PRO A 45 4.07 -10.34 -0.01
C PRO A 45 3.75 -8.93 -0.53
N LEU A 46 3.22 -8.87 -1.75
CA LEU A 46 2.80 -7.66 -2.45
C LEU A 46 1.39 -7.88 -3.01
N LEU A 47 0.44 -7.03 -2.63
CA LEU A 47 -0.92 -7.04 -3.17
C LEU A 47 -1.10 -5.83 -4.08
N ILE A 48 -1.80 -6.02 -5.21
CA ILE A 48 -2.10 -4.95 -6.16
C ILE A 48 -3.62 -4.90 -6.39
N HIS A 49 -4.22 -3.74 -6.15
CA HIS A 49 -5.60 -3.46 -6.53
C HIS A 49 -5.63 -2.39 -7.62
N LYS A 50 -6.11 -2.78 -8.80
CA LYS A 50 -6.27 -1.87 -9.95
C LYS A 50 -7.64 -1.21 -9.92
N PHE A 51 -7.68 0.09 -10.17
CA PHE A 51 -8.92 0.81 -10.42
C PHE A 51 -9.30 0.71 -11.91
N LYS A 52 -10.56 1.02 -12.25
CA LYS A 52 -11.11 0.81 -13.62
C LYS A 52 -10.28 1.47 -14.73
N GLN A 53 -9.57 2.56 -14.43
CA GLN A 53 -8.55 3.13 -15.31
C GLN A 53 -7.25 2.38 -15.04
N TYR A 54 -6.78 1.60 -16.02
CA TYR A 54 -5.68 0.64 -15.91
C TYR A 54 -4.37 1.18 -15.30
N GLU A 55 -4.21 2.49 -15.22
CA GLU A 55 -2.99 3.16 -14.79
C GLU A 55 -3.03 3.63 -13.32
N ILE A 56 -4.21 3.73 -12.69
CA ILE A 56 -4.32 4.06 -11.27
C ILE A 56 -4.48 2.76 -10.48
N LEU A 57 -3.63 2.56 -9.48
CA LEU A 57 -3.63 1.37 -8.64
C LEU A 57 -3.20 1.67 -7.21
N THR A 58 -3.46 0.73 -6.32
CA THR A 58 -2.83 0.69 -4.99
C THR A 58 -2.00 -0.55 -4.85
N GLU A 59 -0.82 -0.40 -4.27
CA GLU A 59 0.05 -1.49 -3.86
C GLU A 59 0.05 -1.59 -2.34
N ILE A 60 0.03 -2.81 -1.81
CA ILE A 60 0.17 -3.06 -0.39
C ILE A 60 1.35 -3.99 -0.21
N ILE A 61 2.39 -3.51 0.47
CA ILE A 61 3.59 -4.29 0.76
C ILE A 61 3.58 -4.68 2.24
N ILE A 62 3.72 -5.97 2.52
CA ILE A 62 3.91 -6.43 3.89
C ILE A 62 5.39 -6.30 4.24
N LYS A 63 5.70 -5.53 5.29
CA LYS A 63 7.07 -5.32 5.79
C LYS A 63 7.17 -5.59 7.29
N GLU A 64 8.39 -5.76 7.80
CA GLU A 64 8.61 -5.83 9.24
C GLU A 64 8.20 -4.51 9.91
N LYS A 65 7.61 -4.60 11.11
CA LYS A 65 7.38 -3.41 11.94
C LYS A 65 8.72 -2.80 12.36
N GLN A 66 8.85 -1.48 12.26
CA GLN A 66 10.00 -0.78 12.82
C GLN A 66 9.88 -0.77 14.35
N TYR A 67 10.94 -1.23 15.04
CA TYR A 67 11.03 -1.25 16.51
C TYR A 67 9.95 -2.08 17.24
N ALA A 68 9.26 -2.98 16.55
CA ALA A 68 8.26 -3.87 17.15
C ALA A 68 8.25 -5.24 16.47
N VAL A 69 7.63 -6.23 17.13
CA VAL A 69 7.45 -7.58 16.58
C VAL A 69 6.23 -7.63 15.66
N GLY A 70 6.37 -8.36 14.55
CA GLY A 70 5.31 -8.63 13.60
C GLY A 70 5.48 -7.87 12.27
N VAL A 71 4.43 -7.93 11.46
CA VAL A 71 4.40 -7.31 10.13
C VAL A 71 3.48 -6.11 10.09
N GLN A 72 3.73 -5.20 9.16
CA GLN A 72 2.90 -4.06 8.85
C GLN A 72 2.64 -4.01 7.34
N PRO A 73 1.36 -3.96 6.92
CA PRO A 73 1.01 -3.63 5.56
C PRO A 73 1.15 -2.12 5.31
N MET A 74 1.92 -1.76 4.29
CA MET A 74 2.11 -0.39 3.82
C MET A 74 1.36 -0.18 2.50
N LEU A 75 0.42 0.77 2.48
CA LEU A 75 -0.37 1.10 1.29
C LEU A 75 0.29 2.25 0.51
N TYR A 76 0.46 2.05 -0.79
CA TYR A 76 0.94 3.02 -1.75
C TYR A 76 -0.15 3.30 -2.78
N PHE A 77 -0.38 4.56 -3.11
CA PHE A 77 -1.26 4.99 -4.19
C PHE A 77 -0.43 5.39 -5.40
N CYS A 78 -0.58 4.68 -6.50
CA CYS A 78 0.23 4.84 -7.71
C CYS A 78 -0.65 5.32 -8.86
N PHE A 79 -0.14 6.27 -9.63
CA PHE A 79 -0.79 6.81 -10.82
C PHE A 79 0.29 7.31 -11.79
N PRO A 80 0.01 7.33 -13.10
CA PRO A 80 0.99 7.80 -14.08
C PRO A 80 1.09 9.32 -13.98
N ILE A 81 2.27 9.87 -14.25
CA ILE A 81 2.51 11.31 -14.18
C ILE A 81 1.64 12.11 -15.16
N THR A 82 1.08 11.45 -16.18
CA THR A 82 0.17 12.02 -17.19
C THR A 82 -1.18 12.49 -16.64
N VAL A 83 -1.59 12.03 -15.45
CA VAL A 83 -2.84 12.51 -14.81
C VAL A 83 -2.66 13.81 -14.04
N LEU A 84 -1.42 14.26 -13.86
CA LEU A 84 -1.14 15.49 -13.13
C LEU A 84 -1.37 16.71 -14.03
N LYS A 85 -1.97 17.76 -13.46
CA LYS A 85 -2.03 19.08 -14.07
C LYS A 85 -0.83 19.90 -13.60
N SER A 86 -0.14 20.52 -14.54
CA SER A 86 0.94 21.47 -14.28
C SER A 86 0.86 22.59 -15.31
N SER A 87 1.41 23.76 -14.97
CA SER A 87 1.55 24.89 -15.89
C SER A 87 2.47 24.55 -17.07
N ASN A 88 3.46 23.68 -16.84
CA ASN A 88 4.43 23.25 -17.83
C ASN A 88 4.24 21.78 -18.20
N THR A 89 4.57 21.43 -19.44
CA THR A 89 4.62 20.01 -19.87
C THR A 89 5.58 19.24 -18.98
N ILE A 90 5.10 18.16 -18.38
CA ILE A 90 5.90 17.34 -17.44
C ILE A 90 6.73 16.28 -18.20
N ILE A 91 6.19 15.74 -19.29
CA ILE A 91 6.83 14.68 -20.07
C ILE A 91 7.98 15.24 -20.92
N GLY A 92 9.14 14.58 -20.89
CA GLY A 92 10.28 14.91 -21.76
C GLY A 92 11.32 15.85 -21.16
N ARG A 93 11.26 16.12 -19.84
CA ARG A 93 12.25 16.93 -19.14
C ARG A 93 12.46 16.45 -17.70
N CYS A 94 13.48 17.00 -17.04
CA CYS A 94 13.66 16.87 -15.60
C CYS A 94 12.73 17.82 -14.85
N ALA A 95 12.31 17.41 -13.66
CA ALA A 95 11.60 18.29 -12.73
C ALA A 95 12.54 19.41 -12.24
N GLU A 96 11.99 20.61 -12.09
CA GLU A 96 12.72 21.73 -11.50
C GLU A 96 12.76 21.62 -9.96
N THR A 97 13.67 22.37 -9.34
CA THR A 97 13.80 22.42 -7.88
C THR A 97 12.49 22.89 -7.26
N ASN A 98 11.93 22.08 -6.35
CA ASN A 98 10.65 22.33 -5.68
C ASN A 98 9.45 22.47 -6.64
N GLU A 99 9.53 21.90 -7.85
CA GLU A 99 8.39 21.85 -8.75
C GLU A 99 7.25 21.04 -8.13
N THR A 100 6.02 21.53 -8.32
CA THR A 100 4.79 20.86 -7.88
C THR A 100 3.84 20.70 -9.05
N ALA A 101 2.98 19.68 -8.96
CA ALA A 101 1.91 19.45 -9.91
C ALA A 101 0.67 18.96 -9.15
N GLU A 102 -0.50 19.15 -9.74
CA GLU A 102 -1.78 18.95 -9.10
C GLU A 102 -2.42 17.65 -9.56
N PHE A 103 -2.74 16.78 -8.61
CA PHE A 103 -3.68 15.68 -8.85
C PHE A 103 -5.09 16.19 -8.54
N ILE A 104 -5.93 16.37 -9.57
CA ILE A 104 -7.27 16.93 -9.36
C ILE A 104 -8.24 15.84 -8.90
N ILE A 105 -8.87 16.06 -7.75
CA ILE A 105 -9.91 15.19 -7.21
C ILE A 105 -11.27 15.78 -7.54
N GLU A 106 -12.09 15.04 -8.29
CA GLU A 106 -13.38 15.47 -8.79
C GLU A 106 -14.44 14.38 -8.62
N LYS A 107 -15.70 14.69 -8.95
CA LYS A 107 -16.82 13.74 -8.85
C LYS A 107 -16.58 12.43 -9.62
N ASN A 108 -15.80 12.47 -10.70
CA ASN A 108 -15.51 11.30 -11.54
C ASN A 108 -14.52 10.31 -10.90
N ASN A 109 -13.62 10.76 -10.03
CA ASN A 109 -12.54 9.95 -9.47
C ASN A 109 -12.62 9.79 -7.94
N ILE A 110 -13.53 10.50 -7.25
CA ILE A 110 -13.71 10.40 -5.80
C ILE A 110 -13.95 8.98 -5.30
N GLN A 111 -14.56 8.11 -6.12
CA GLN A 111 -14.80 6.70 -5.77
C GLN A 111 -13.50 5.91 -5.57
N ILE A 112 -12.41 6.30 -6.21
CA ILE A 112 -11.08 5.72 -5.99
C ILE A 112 -10.67 5.96 -4.54
N PHE A 113 -10.76 7.19 -4.05
CA PHE A 113 -10.37 7.55 -2.69
C PHE A 113 -11.27 6.91 -1.63
N LEU A 114 -12.58 6.82 -1.88
CA LEU A 114 -13.48 6.07 -0.99
C LEU A 114 -13.13 4.58 -0.91
N LYS A 115 -12.68 4.00 -2.03
CA LYS A 115 -12.22 2.62 -2.08
C LYS A 115 -10.86 2.45 -1.39
N ILE A 116 -9.92 3.39 -1.55
CA ILE A 116 -8.65 3.43 -0.81
C ILE A 116 -8.92 3.48 0.69
N LEU A 117 -9.84 4.34 1.14
CA LEU A 117 -10.25 4.42 2.54
C LEU A 117 -10.80 3.09 3.05
N LYS A 118 -11.61 2.40 2.24
CA LYS A 118 -12.10 1.05 2.55
C LYS A 118 -10.95 0.03 2.67
N ILE A 119 -9.99 0.05 1.75
CA ILE A 119 -8.81 -0.83 1.78
C ILE A 119 -7.95 -0.53 3.02
N PHE A 120 -7.75 0.75 3.35
CA PHE A 120 -6.99 1.14 4.53
C PHE A 120 -7.59 0.55 5.82
N GLY A 121 -8.93 0.53 5.92
CA GLY A 121 -9.65 -0.08 7.03
C GLY A 121 -9.56 -1.62 7.11
N THR A 122 -8.95 -2.30 6.15
CA THR A 122 -8.67 -3.75 6.20
C THR A 122 -7.21 -4.07 6.50
N LEU A 123 -6.34 -3.07 6.61
CA LEU A 123 -4.90 -3.30 6.79
C LEU A 123 -4.57 -3.89 8.17
N SER A 124 -5.15 -3.34 9.23
CA SER A 124 -5.01 -3.86 10.59
C SER A 124 -6.22 -3.48 11.43
N PHE A 125 -6.34 -4.08 12.61
CA PHE A 125 -7.34 -3.70 13.60
C PHE A 125 -7.27 -2.19 13.95
N ASN A 126 -6.06 -1.65 14.12
CA ASN A 126 -5.88 -0.23 14.45
C ASN A 126 -6.34 0.67 13.31
N HIS A 127 -5.94 0.37 12.06
CA HIS A 127 -6.41 1.13 10.91
C HIS A 127 -7.93 1.05 10.75
N ASN A 128 -8.55 -0.10 11.03
CA ASN A 128 -10.01 -0.24 11.04
C ASN A 128 -10.67 0.72 12.04
N SER A 129 -10.16 0.77 13.27
CA SER A 129 -10.64 1.66 14.33
C SER A 129 -10.53 3.14 13.92
N ASP A 130 -9.39 3.54 13.37
CA ASP A 130 -9.15 4.91 12.91
C ASP A 130 -10.13 5.30 11.80
N ILE A 131 -10.30 4.44 10.79
CA ILE A 131 -11.19 4.69 9.66
C ILE A 131 -12.65 4.77 10.11
N ARG A 132 -13.08 3.90 11.03
CA ARG A 132 -14.43 3.98 11.61
C ARG A 132 -14.65 5.31 12.33
N THR A 133 -13.65 5.77 13.08
CA THR A 133 -13.70 7.06 13.78
C THR A 133 -13.77 8.22 12.81
N ILE A 134 -12.99 8.20 11.73
CA ILE A 134 -13.04 9.21 10.66
C ILE A 134 -14.42 9.24 10.00
N ILE A 135 -14.98 8.08 9.65
CA ILE A 135 -16.33 7.99 9.07
C ILE A 135 -17.36 8.58 10.03
N ASP A 136 -17.27 8.25 11.32
CA ASP A 136 -18.18 8.75 12.34
C ASP A 136 -18.05 10.26 12.55
N ARG A 137 -16.86 10.82 12.35
CA ARG A 137 -16.65 12.26 12.42
C ARG A 137 -17.21 13.00 11.20
N ILE A 138 -17.14 12.39 10.01
CA ILE A 138 -17.65 12.98 8.76
C ILE A 138 -19.18 12.92 8.66
N LEU A 139 -19.80 11.86 9.18
CA LEU A 139 -21.25 11.64 9.12
C LEU A 139 -22.03 12.28 10.27
N ARG A 140 -21.34 12.88 11.24
CA ARG A 140 -21.94 13.72 12.29
C ARG A 140 -22.25 15.10 11.73
#